data_AF-A0A532BYI5-F1
#
_entry.id   AF-A0A532BYI5-F1
#
_cell.length_a   1.000
_cell.length_b   1.000
_cell.length_c   1.000
_cell.angle_alpha   90.00
_cell.angle_beta   90.00
_cell.angle_gamma   90.00
#
_symmetry.space_group_name_H-M   'P 1'
#
loop_
_entity.id
_entity.type
_entity.pdbx_description
1 polymer ?
#
loop_
_entity_poly.entity_id
_entity_poly.type
_entity_poly.pdbx_seq_one_letter_code
_entity_poly.pdbx_strand_id
1 'polypeptide(L)'
;MAKGGADGSKSGVGSFPDTGVQSGGGGLRGLDKNPSEERLGSGTMLAKEDPSGSAGRQMDEISRAEQAASAAAGLRDVFFGYDSWVISEEGRQSLSHDAEWMKSNPNALVKVEGHCDERGTVAYNFVLGEKRAKAARNYLVELGVAANRLSVVSYGKERPSCNEHAESCYQQNRRGRILIKSGK
;
A
#
# COMPACT_ATOMS: atom_id res chain seq x y z
N MET A 1 51.28 19.79 24.68
CA MET A 1 51.77 21.09 24.17
C MET A 1 50.71 21.68 23.25
N ALA A 2 50.43 22.98 23.41
CA ALA A 2 49.67 23.92 22.56
C ALA A 2 48.22 23.51 22.14
N LYS A 3 47.12 24.13 22.58
CA LYS A 3 46.64 25.55 22.60
C LYS A 3 46.55 26.24 21.23
N GLY A 4 45.37 26.80 20.97
CA GLY A 4 45.10 27.96 20.09
C GLY A 4 44.31 27.59 18.84
N GLY A 5 43.20 28.21 18.46
CA GLY A 5 42.49 29.40 18.99
C GLY A 5 41.75 30.11 17.84
N ALA A 6 40.59 30.72 18.15
CA ALA A 6 39.91 31.86 17.49
C ALA A 6 39.55 31.71 15.99
N ASP A 7 38.62 32.41 15.35
CA ASP A 7 37.80 33.62 15.55
C ASP A 7 36.69 33.48 14.46
N GLY A 8 35.40 33.79 14.63
CA GLY A 8 34.88 35.16 14.71
C GLY A 8 33.80 35.40 13.63
N SER A 9 32.67 36.02 14.03
CA SER A 9 31.86 37.07 13.34
C SER A 9 31.45 36.89 11.85
N LYS A 10 30.27 37.30 11.33
CA LYS A 10 29.11 38.10 11.77
C LYS A 10 28.10 38.15 10.60
N SER A 11 26.81 38.27 10.94
CA SER A 11 25.70 39.04 10.30
C SER A 11 25.55 39.21 8.77
N GLY A 12 24.31 39.02 8.29
CA GLY A 12 23.74 39.69 7.11
C GLY A 12 22.37 39.11 6.73
N VAL A 13 21.26 39.64 7.25
CA VAL A 13 20.28 40.52 6.57
C VAL A 13 19.67 39.92 5.29
N GLY A 14 18.37 39.61 5.38
CA GLY A 14 17.49 39.30 4.27
C GLY A 14 16.05 39.66 4.64
N SER A 15 15.71 40.93 4.45
CA SER A 15 14.40 41.54 4.71
C SER A 15 13.42 41.12 3.62
N PHE A 16 12.30 40.49 3.97
CA PHE A 16 11.19 40.21 3.06
C PHE A 16 10.01 41.14 3.38
N PRO A 17 9.45 41.87 2.40
CA PRO A 17 8.33 42.77 2.66
C PRO A 17 7.00 42.01 2.77
N ASP A 18 6.27 42.38 3.82
CA ASP A 18 4.86 42.14 4.07
C ASP A 18 4.01 42.67 2.91
N THR A 19 3.16 41.82 2.34
CA THR A 19 2.10 42.27 1.43
C THR A 19 0.76 41.91 2.03
N GLY A 20 0.25 42.81 2.87
CA GLY A 20 -1.15 42.85 3.24
C GLY A 20 -2.05 43.11 2.03
N VAL A 21 -3.07 42.27 1.87
CA VAL A 21 -4.31 42.65 1.18
C VAL A 21 -5.46 42.38 2.13
N GLN A 22 -6.29 43.39 2.29
CA GLN A 22 -7.34 43.50 3.29
C GLN A 22 -8.69 43.57 2.58
N SER A 23 -9.70 43.00 3.24
CA SER A 23 -11.09 43.49 3.30
C SER A 23 -12.18 42.83 2.43
N GLY A 24 -13.31 42.61 3.10
CA GLY A 24 -14.65 42.33 2.56
C GLY A 24 -15.15 40.94 2.97
N GLY A 25 -15.95 40.70 4.00
CA GLY A 25 -16.93 41.54 4.67
C GLY A 25 -18.35 41.05 4.32
N GLY A 26 -19.03 40.43 5.29
CA GLY A 26 -20.51 40.42 5.34
C GLY A 26 -21.21 39.06 5.40
N GLY A 27 -22.00 38.86 6.47
CA GLY A 27 -23.29 38.18 6.34
C GLY A 27 -23.53 36.94 7.18
N LEU A 28 -23.63 37.09 8.51
CA LEU A 28 -24.25 36.12 9.41
C LEU A 28 -25.77 36.40 9.45
N ARG A 29 -26.62 35.43 9.08
CA ARG A 29 -28.09 35.33 9.29
C ARG A 29 -28.56 34.06 8.57
N GLY A 30 -29.35 33.14 9.10
CA GLY A 30 -30.01 32.98 10.37
C GLY A 30 -30.53 31.53 10.43
N LEU A 31 -30.65 31.00 11.63
CA LEU A 31 -31.44 29.82 11.93
C LEU A 31 -32.92 30.24 11.89
N ASP A 32 -33.79 29.44 11.27
CA ASP A 32 -35.11 29.03 11.80
C ASP A 32 -36.07 28.51 10.70
N LYS A 33 -36.34 27.20 10.80
CA LYS A 33 -37.65 26.52 10.66
C LYS A 33 -38.35 26.49 9.30
N ASN A 34 -38.23 25.33 8.64
CA ASN A 34 -39.24 24.82 7.71
C ASN A 34 -40.52 24.43 8.49
N PRO A 35 -41.72 24.88 8.07
CA PRO A 35 -42.93 24.12 8.27
C PRO A 35 -43.08 23.13 7.11
N SER A 36 -43.39 21.90 7.50
CA SER A 36 -43.97 20.85 6.67
C SER A 36 -44.99 21.36 5.67
N GLU A 37 -44.85 21.01 4.39
CA GLU A 37 -45.98 20.52 3.59
C GLU A 37 -45.54 19.84 2.28
N GLU A 38 -46.29 18.79 2.00
CA GLU A 38 -46.33 17.85 0.90
C GLU A 38 -45.94 18.33 -0.51
N ARG A 39 -45.31 17.43 -1.29
CA ARG A 39 -45.84 17.14 -2.64
C ARG A 39 -45.36 15.78 -3.17
N LEU A 40 -46.32 14.88 -3.42
CA LEU A 40 -46.18 13.77 -4.35
C LEU A 40 -45.72 14.30 -5.72
N GLY A 41 -44.65 13.72 -6.26
CA GLY A 41 -44.17 13.97 -7.61
C GLY A 41 -43.56 12.71 -8.18
N SER A 42 -44.36 11.99 -8.96
CA SER A 42 -43.93 10.92 -9.87
C SER A 42 -42.72 11.38 -10.69
N GLY A 43 -41.62 10.64 -10.59
CA GLY A 43 -40.40 10.91 -11.34
C GLY A 43 -39.53 9.67 -11.29
N THR A 44 -39.55 8.92 -12.38
CA THR A 44 -38.64 7.81 -12.70
C THR A 44 -37.24 8.08 -12.14
N MET A 45 -36.87 7.37 -11.06
CA MET A 45 -35.50 7.33 -10.59
C MET A 45 -34.70 6.49 -11.59
N LEU A 46 -34.23 7.14 -12.67
CA LEU A 46 -32.98 6.75 -13.31
C LEU A 46 -31.91 6.85 -12.22
N ALA A 47 -31.68 5.74 -11.52
CA ALA A 47 -30.52 5.58 -10.67
C ALA A 47 -29.30 5.83 -11.57
N LYS A 48 -28.67 6.99 -11.40
CA LYS A 48 -27.31 7.21 -11.86
C LYS A 48 -26.45 6.21 -11.10
N GLU A 49 -26.13 5.10 -11.74
CA GLU A 49 -25.01 4.26 -11.33
C GLU A 49 -23.75 5.14 -11.43
N ASP A 50 -23.24 5.59 -10.29
CA ASP A 50 -21.94 6.23 -10.22
C ASP A 50 -20.86 5.20 -10.61
N PRO A 51 -20.16 5.37 -11.74
CA PRO A 51 -19.19 4.39 -12.24
C PRO A 51 -17.93 4.27 -11.37
N SER A 52 -17.79 5.10 -10.33
CA SER A 52 -16.65 5.07 -9.41
C SER A 52 -16.73 3.94 -8.37
N GLY A 53 -17.93 3.42 -8.06
CA GLY A 53 -18.12 2.36 -7.08
C GLY A 53 -17.93 0.94 -7.63
N SER A 54 -18.09 0.76 -8.95
CA SER A 54 -17.98 -0.56 -9.60
C SER A 54 -16.53 -1.01 -9.74
N ALA A 55 -15.61 -0.12 -10.09
CA ALA A 55 -14.19 -0.45 -10.29
C ALA A 55 -13.49 -0.90 -8.98
N GLY A 56 -13.76 -0.23 -7.85
CA GLY A 56 -13.21 -0.62 -6.56
C GLY A 56 -13.70 -1.99 -6.10
N ARG A 57 -15.00 -2.26 -6.23
CA ARG A 57 -15.61 -3.56 -5.90
C ARG A 57 -15.05 -4.69 -6.78
N GLN A 58 -14.90 -4.43 -8.07
CA GLN A 58 -14.30 -5.39 -9.01
C GLN A 58 -12.84 -5.71 -8.64
N MET A 59 -12.06 -4.72 -8.22
CA MET A 59 -10.66 -4.92 -7.82
C MET A 59 -10.54 -5.79 -6.56
N ASP A 60 -11.41 -5.57 -5.58
CA ASP A 60 -11.42 -6.34 -4.33
C ASP A 60 -11.89 -7.79 -4.54
N GLU A 61 -12.88 -8.00 -5.41
CA GLU A 61 -13.33 -9.33 -5.83
C GLU A 61 -12.20 -10.10 -6.53
N ILE A 62 -11.48 -9.47 -7.46
CA ILE A 62 -10.32 -10.07 -8.12
C ILE A 62 -9.24 -10.43 -7.09
N SER A 63 -8.90 -9.49 -6.20
CA SER A 63 -7.88 -9.73 -5.18
C SER A 63 -8.25 -10.90 -4.25
N ARG A 64 -9.53 -11.04 -3.91
CA ARG A 64 -10.02 -12.17 -3.09
C ARG A 64 -9.98 -13.48 -3.86
N ALA A 65 -10.32 -13.48 -5.14
CA ALA A 65 -10.24 -14.65 -6.01
C ALA A 65 -8.78 -15.12 -6.18
N GLU A 66 -7.85 -14.20 -6.42
CA GLU A 66 -6.42 -14.49 -6.49
C GLU A 66 -5.90 -15.06 -5.16
N GLN A 67 -6.32 -14.49 -4.02
CA GLN A 67 -5.98 -15.01 -2.68
C GLN A 67 -6.52 -16.42 -2.47
N ALA A 68 -7.78 -16.69 -2.85
CA ALA A 68 -8.39 -18.01 -2.72
C ALA A 68 -7.69 -19.05 -3.59
N ALA A 69 -7.37 -18.70 -4.85
CA ALA A 69 -6.61 -19.57 -5.74
C ALA A 69 -5.23 -19.91 -5.17
N SER A 70 -4.56 -18.91 -4.60
CA SER A 70 -3.23 -19.07 -4.00
C SER A 70 -3.25 -19.92 -2.74
N ALA A 71 -4.27 -19.75 -1.90
CA ALA A 71 -4.50 -20.59 -0.73
C ALA A 71 -4.80 -22.05 -1.13
N ALA A 72 -5.61 -22.26 -2.17
CA ALA A 72 -5.90 -23.60 -2.70
C ALA A 72 -4.66 -24.27 -3.31
N ALA A 73 -3.74 -23.48 -3.88
CA ALA A 73 -2.44 -23.93 -4.35
C ALA A 73 -1.42 -24.18 -3.23
N GLY A 74 -1.72 -23.80 -1.98
CA GLY A 74 -0.81 -23.93 -0.85
C GLY A 74 0.34 -22.92 -0.83
N LEU A 75 0.23 -21.82 -1.58
CA LEU A 75 1.24 -20.77 -1.59
C LEU A 75 1.28 -20.05 -0.24
N ARG A 76 2.48 -19.68 0.19
CA ARG A 76 2.71 -19.11 1.54
C ARG A 76 3.15 -17.65 1.48
N ASP A 77 2.69 -16.89 2.47
CA ASP A 77 3.17 -15.52 2.69
C ASP A 77 4.58 -15.57 3.31
N VAL A 78 5.45 -14.65 2.88
CA VAL A 78 6.80 -14.46 3.42
C VAL A 78 6.78 -13.31 4.41
N PHE A 79 7.36 -13.49 5.60
CA PHE A 79 7.41 -12.42 6.60
C PHE A 79 8.79 -11.76 6.65
N PHE A 80 8.80 -10.48 7.03
CA PHE A 80 10.00 -9.66 7.09
C PHE A 80 10.19 -9.03 8.47
N GLY A 81 11.45 -8.80 8.82
CA GLY A 81 11.83 -8.03 10.00
C GLY A 81 11.50 -6.54 9.88
N TYR A 82 11.61 -5.84 11.00
CA TYR A 82 11.48 -4.38 11.01
C TYR A 82 12.52 -3.72 10.10
N ASP A 83 12.07 -2.76 9.30
CA ASP A 83 12.88 -2.00 8.33
C ASP A 83 13.79 -2.85 7.43
N SER A 84 13.39 -4.10 7.17
CA SER A 84 14.19 -5.06 6.43
C SER A 84 13.41 -5.65 5.25
N TRP A 85 14.15 -5.98 4.20
CA TRP A 85 13.73 -6.78 3.05
C TRP A 85 14.52 -8.09 2.93
N VAL A 86 15.29 -8.44 3.97
CA VAL A 86 16.02 -9.70 4.03
C VAL A 86 15.02 -10.82 4.28
N ILE A 87 15.08 -11.86 3.45
CA ILE A 87 14.23 -13.04 3.55
C ILE A 87 14.80 -13.92 4.67
N SER A 88 13.99 -14.24 5.69
CA SER A 88 14.38 -15.17 6.75
C SER A 88 14.49 -16.60 6.23
N GLU A 89 15.07 -17.50 7.00
CA GLU A 89 15.19 -18.90 6.59
C GLU A 89 13.80 -19.56 6.40
N GLU A 90 12.83 -19.23 7.26
CA GLU A 90 11.45 -19.68 7.12
C GLU A 90 10.79 -19.10 5.85
N GLY A 91 11.12 -17.85 5.51
CA GLY A 91 10.70 -17.22 4.26
C GLY A 91 11.29 -17.92 3.05
N ARG A 92 12.56 -18.33 3.11
CA ARG A 92 13.24 -19.09 2.06
C ARG A 92 12.62 -20.46 1.87
N GLN A 93 12.30 -21.18 2.94
CA GLN A 93 11.58 -22.45 2.89
C GLN A 93 10.18 -22.31 2.29
N SER A 94 9.50 -21.20 2.59
CA SER A 94 8.20 -20.87 2.00
C SER A 94 8.30 -20.65 0.49
N LEU A 95 9.25 -19.83 0.06
CA LEU A 95 9.49 -19.58 -1.36
C LEU A 95 10.00 -20.81 -2.12
N SER A 96 10.77 -21.70 -1.48
CA SER A 96 11.20 -22.97 -2.09
C SER A 96 10.01 -23.86 -2.41
N HIS A 97 9.10 -24.04 -1.46
CA HIS A 97 7.84 -24.77 -1.67
C HIS A 97 7.00 -24.14 -2.80
N ASP A 98 6.88 -22.81 -2.79
CA ASP A 98 6.10 -22.09 -3.80
C ASP A 98 6.74 -22.22 -5.20
N ALA A 99 8.08 -22.24 -5.28
CA ALA A 99 8.80 -22.46 -6.52
C ALA A 99 8.58 -23.87 -7.09
N GLU A 100 8.52 -24.90 -6.24
CA GLU A 100 8.19 -26.27 -6.67
C GLU A 100 6.77 -26.36 -7.26
N TRP A 101 5.81 -25.69 -6.61
CA TRP A 101 4.46 -25.58 -7.14
C TRP A 101 4.44 -24.84 -8.49
N MET A 102 5.16 -23.73 -8.61
CA MET A 102 5.24 -22.94 -9.85
C MET A 102 5.91 -23.68 -11.01
N LYS A 103 6.88 -24.56 -10.72
CA LYS A 103 7.52 -25.44 -11.71
C LYS A 103 6.54 -26.50 -12.21
N SER A 104 5.72 -27.06 -11.31
CA SER A 104 4.68 -28.04 -11.65
C SER A 104 3.52 -27.42 -12.43
N ASN A 105 3.33 -26.11 -12.33
CA ASN A 105 2.25 -25.37 -13.00
C ASN A 105 2.82 -24.31 -13.96
N PRO A 106 3.38 -24.68 -15.11
CA PRO A 106 4.11 -23.75 -16.00
C PRO A 106 3.26 -22.61 -16.56
N ASN A 107 1.94 -22.80 -16.65
CA ASN A 107 0.99 -21.82 -17.19
C ASN A 107 0.53 -20.78 -16.14
N ALA A 108 0.82 -21.00 -14.86
CA ALA A 108 0.37 -20.09 -13.81
C ALA A 108 1.18 -18.77 -13.87
N LEU A 109 0.48 -17.64 -13.87
CA LEU A 109 1.08 -16.33 -13.67
C LEU A 109 1.00 -15.95 -12.20
N VAL A 110 2.06 -15.36 -11.66
CA VAL A 110 2.17 -15.06 -10.24
C VAL A 110 2.48 -13.57 -10.04
N LYS A 111 1.84 -12.98 -9.04
CA LYS A 111 2.03 -11.61 -8.57
C LYS A 111 2.58 -11.67 -7.15
N VAL A 112 3.68 -10.97 -6.93
CA VAL A 112 4.32 -10.81 -5.62
C VAL A 112 3.95 -9.43 -5.10
N GLU A 113 3.21 -9.40 -4.01
CA GLU A 113 2.74 -8.16 -3.37
C GLU A 113 3.55 -7.85 -2.12
N GLY A 114 4.13 -6.65 -2.06
CA GLY A 114 4.90 -6.18 -0.91
C GLY A 114 4.06 -5.29 0.01
N HIS A 115 4.00 -5.67 1.29
CA HIS A 115 3.26 -4.99 2.34
C HIS A 115 4.19 -4.56 3.49
N CYS A 116 3.82 -3.46 4.13
CA CYS A 116 4.55 -2.84 5.23
C CYS A 116 3.61 -2.56 6.41
N ASP A 117 4.21 -2.34 7.58
CA ASP A 117 3.47 -1.81 8.72
C ASP A 117 3.17 -0.32 8.54
N GLU A 118 2.34 0.24 9.41
CA GLU A 118 1.84 1.61 9.27
C GLU A 118 2.87 2.70 9.54
N ARG A 119 4.00 2.34 10.16
CA ARG A 119 5.01 3.29 10.66
C ARG A 119 5.78 3.88 9.49
N GLY A 120 6.08 5.17 9.57
CA GLY A 120 6.77 5.91 8.50
C GLY A 120 5.83 6.46 7.42
N THR A 121 6.41 7.10 6.40
CA THR A 121 5.62 7.77 5.35
C THR A 121 5.05 6.77 4.34
N VAL A 122 3.99 7.15 3.62
CA VAL A 122 3.40 6.31 2.57
C VAL A 122 4.44 6.01 1.48
N ALA A 123 5.13 7.04 0.98
CA ALA A 123 6.15 6.90 -0.04
C ALA A 123 7.32 5.99 0.39
N TYR A 124 7.77 6.11 1.64
CA TYR A 124 8.81 5.23 2.16
C TYR A 124 8.37 3.77 2.17
N ASN A 125 7.17 3.49 2.70
CA ASN A 125 6.63 2.14 2.77
C ASN A 125 6.33 1.55 1.39
N PHE A 126 5.94 2.37 0.43
CA PHE A 126 5.78 1.94 -0.96
C PHE A 126 7.11 1.43 -1.53
N VAL A 127 8.20 2.18 -1.35
CA VAL A 127 9.54 1.76 -1.81
C VAL A 127 10.03 0.53 -1.04
N LEU A 128 9.81 0.47 0.27
CA LEU A 128 10.20 -0.68 1.10
C LEU A 128 9.42 -1.94 0.71
N GLY A 129 8.12 -1.82 0.48
CA GLY A 129 7.29 -2.92 0.00
C GLY A 129 7.74 -3.40 -1.38
N GLU A 130 8.08 -2.49 -2.29
CA GLU A 130 8.63 -2.85 -3.60
C GLU A 130 9.95 -3.61 -3.46
N LYS A 131 10.85 -3.19 -2.57
CA LYS A 131 12.10 -3.91 -2.28
C LYS A 131 11.85 -5.31 -1.75
N ARG A 132 10.90 -5.49 -0.83
CA ARG A 132 10.50 -6.81 -0.30
C ARG A 132 9.97 -7.73 -1.39
N ALA A 133 9.07 -7.22 -2.23
CA ALA A 133 8.50 -7.99 -3.32
C ALA A 133 9.56 -8.34 -4.38
N LYS A 134 10.48 -7.42 -4.70
CA LYS A 134 11.63 -7.70 -5.57
C LYS A 134 12.56 -8.75 -4.98
N ALA A 135 12.85 -8.71 -3.68
CA ALA A 135 13.67 -9.71 -3.00
C ALA A 135 13.06 -11.12 -3.15
N ALA A 136 11.77 -11.26 -2.81
CA ALA A 136 11.06 -12.53 -2.96
C ALA A 136 11.03 -13.01 -4.42
N ARG A 137 10.75 -12.11 -5.38
CA ARG A 137 10.81 -12.44 -6.82
C ARG A 137 12.20 -12.94 -7.22
N ASN A 138 13.26 -12.23 -6.84
CA ASN A 138 14.61 -12.59 -7.24
C ASN A 138 15.00 -13.97 -6.70
N TYR A 139 14.63 -14.26 -5.46
CA TYR A 139 14.84 -15.58 -4.89
C TYR A 139 14.07 -16.69 -5.64
N LEU A 140 12.83 -16.44 -6.05
CA LEU A 140 12.07 -17.39 -6.90
C LEU A 140 12.75 -17.61 -8.26
N VAL A 141 13.33 -16.55 -8.84
CA VAL A 141 14.08 -16.66 -10.10
C VAL A 141 15.37 -17.47 -9.92
N GLU A 142 16.09 -17.27 -8.81
CA GLU A 142 17.26 -18.09 -8.45
C GLU A 142 16.91 -19.57 -8.29
N LEU A 143 15.72 -19.87 -7.79
CA LEU A 143 15.18 -21.23 -7.70
C LEU A 143 14.76 -21.80 -9.07
N GLY A 144 14.79 -21.01 -10.16
CA GLY A 144 14.51 -21.45 -11.52
C GLY A 144 13.12 -21.12 -12.05
N VAL A 145 12.35 -20.24 -11.38
CA VAL A 145 11.08 -19.74 -11.91
C VAL A 145 11.35 -18.65 -12.95
N ALA A 146 10.70 -18.74 -14.12
CA ALA A 146 10.90 -17.76 -15.18
C ALA A 146 10.40 -16.36 -14.78
N ALA A 147 11.27 -15.36 -14.93
CA ALA A 147 11.02 -13.99 -14.47
C ALA A 147 9.83 -13.29 -15.16
N ASN A 148 9.47 -13.73 -16.37
CA ASN A 148 8.31 -13.23 -17.12
C ASN A 148 6.96 -13.64 -16.50
N ARG A 149 6.94 -14.69 -15.68
CA ARG A 149 5.74 -15.17 -14.98
C ARG A 149 5.49 -14.44 -13.67
N LEU A 150 6.46 -13.66 -13.20
CA LEU A 150 6.46 -13.00 -11.90
C LEU A 150 6.26 -11.49 -12.06
N SER A 151 5.10 -11.00 -11.62
CA SER A 151 4.81 -9.57 -11.50
C SER A 151 5.12 -9.08 -10.09
N VAL A 152 5.60 -7.85 -9.93
CA VAL A 152 5.84 -7.22 -8.61
C VAL A 152 4.88 -6.05 -8.44
N VAL A 153 4.22 -5.99 -7.29
CA VAL A 153 3.34 -4.87 -6.89
C VAL A 153 3.69 -4.50 -5.45
N SER A 154 3.70 -3.20 -5.13
CA SER A 154 3.75 -2.74 -3.75
C SER A 154 2.46 -2.04 -3.38
N TYR A 155 1.96 -2.33 -2.19
CA TYR A 155 0.88 -1.57 -1.56
C TYR A 155 1.38 -0.76 -0.37
N GLY A 156 2.68 -0.86 -0.03
CA GLY A 156 3.23 -0.26 1.18
C GLY A 156 2.34 -0.54 2.39
N LYS A 157 1.78 0.52 2.97
CA LYS A 157 0.89 0.46 4.14
C LYS A 157 -0.61 0.62 3.83
N GLU A 158 -1.00 0.61 2.55
CA GLU A 158 -2.39 0.87 2.12
C GLU A 158 -3.31 -0.33 2.29
N ARG A 159 -2.76 -1.54 2.37
CA ARG A 159 -3.52 -2.80 2.53
C ARG A 159 -3.10 -3.61 3.76
N PRO A 160 -3.30 -3.06 4.99
CA PRO A 160 -2.96 -3.77 6.21
C PRO A 160 -3.82 -5.03 6.38
N SER A 161 -3.21 -6.11 6.89
CA SER A 161 -3.94 -7.30 7.31
C SER A 161 -4.63 -7.12 8.65
N CYS A 162 -3.98 -6.35 9.50
CA CYS A 162 -4.36 -6.12 10.87
C CYS A 162 -4.19 -4.61 11.12
N ASN A 163 -5.18 -4.01 11.77
CA ASN A 163 -5.25 -2.56 12.00
C ASN A 163 -4.93 -2.16 13.44
N GLU A 164 -4.47 -3.11 14.26
CA GLU A 164 -4.11 -2.84 15.64
C GLU A 164 -2.71 -2.22 15.74
N HIS A 165 -2.55 -1.26 16.65
CA HIS A 165 -1.28 -0.60 16.93
C HIS A 165 -0.40 -1.44 17.87
N ALA A 166 -0.10 -2.68 17.48
CA ALA A 166 0.62 -3.66 18.28
C ALA A 166 1.74 -4.35 17.48
N GLU A 167 2.85 -4.72 18.13
CA GLU A 167 3.97 -5.36 17.43
C GLU A 167 3.59 -6.69 16.78
N SER A 168 2.68 -7.45 17.40
CA SER A 168 2.10 -8.67 16.81
C SER A 168 1.42 -8.38 15.46
N CYS A 169 0.67 -7.28 15.39
CA CYS A 169 -0.02 -6.82 14.20
C CYS A 169 0.96 -6.30 13.14
N TYR A 170 1.98 -5.54 13.55
CA TYR A 170 3.02 -5.06 12.65
C TYR A 170 3.76 -6.21 11.99
N GLN A 171 4.07 -7.27 12.74
CA GLN A 171 4.73 -8.45 12.17
C GLN A 171 3.87 -9.15 11.10
N GLN A 172 2.54 -9.18 11.26
CA GLN A 172 1.62 -9.73 10.25
C GLN A 172 1.54 -8.86 8.99
N ASN A 173 1.70 -7.54 9.13
CA ASN A 173 1.64 -6.59 8.03
C ASN A 173 2.96 -6.52 7.24
N ARG A 174 4.10 -6.80 7.89
CA ARG A 174 5.41 -6.90 7.23
C ARG A 174 5.54 -8.22 6.46
N ARG A 175 4.89 -8.29 5.30
CA ARG A 175 4.83 -9.52 4.50
C ARG A 175 4.97 -9.30 2.99
N GLY A 176 5.39 -10.36 2.31
CA GLY A 176 5.38 -10.53 0.87
C GLY A 176 4.39 -11.63 0.53
N ARG A 177 3.30 -11.27 -0.14
CA ARG A 177 2.22 -12.20 -0.48
C ARG A 177 2.41 -12.70 -1.90
N ILE A 178 2.32 -14.01 -2.09
CA ILE A 178 2.44 -14.67 -3.39
C ILE A 178 1.03 -14.99 -3.88
N LEU A 179 0.60 -14.33 -4.96
CA LEU A 179 -0.72 -14.50 -5.54
C LEU A 179 -0.66 -15.10 -6.94
N ILE A 180 -1.52 -16.07 -7.23
CA ILE A 180 -1.78 -16.53 -8.59
C ILE A 180 -2.67 -15.47 -9.26
N LYS A 181 -2.20 -14.90 -10.36
CA LYS A 181 -3.01 -14.03 -11.20
C LYS A 181 -4.05 -14.89 -11.91
N SER A 182 -5.32 -14.57 -11.70
CA SER A 182 -6.38 -15.14 -12.52
C SER A 182 -6.26 -14.55 -13.92
N GLY A 183 -5.79 -15.36 -14.87
CA GLY A 183 -5.76 -14.99 -16.29
C GLY A 183 -7.18 -14.89 -16.82
N LYS A 184 -7.46 -13.83 -17.58
CA LYS A 184 -8.66 -13.75 -18.41
C LYS A 184 -8.42 -14.48 -19.72
#